data_AF-A0AAF0IGQ8-F1
#
_entry.id   AF-A0AAF0IGQ8-F1
#
_cell.length_a   1.000
_cell.length_b   1.000
_cell.length_c   1.000
_cell.angle_alpha   90.00
_cell.angle_beta   90.00
_cell.angle_gamma   90.00
#
_symmetry.space_group_name_H-M   'P 1'
#
loop_
_entity.id
_entity.type
_entity.pdbx_description
1 polymer ?
#
loop_
_entity_poly.entity_id
_entity_poly.type
_entity_poly.pdbx_seq_one_letter_code
_entity_poly.pdbx_strand_id
1 'polypeptide(L)'
;MTSFLTASVPAAARQAVYYHWFSTYKNVVYLSAPCHITTIILSLINLLSGSSNAPSILWLLGILFTVGHGYPVRLGLEHLNLTEEAWNKKSTEEGYAFLKSFVDANGRRLRLVDLPGWLCIVGAVVLGARLQWGRKMVDMHRVCM
;
A
#
# COMPACT_ATOMS: atom_id res chain seq x y z
N MET A 1 -21.70 -15.54 7.02
CA MET A 1 -21.80 -14.06 6.97
C MET A 1 -22.12 -13.63 5.56
N THR A 2 -23.31 -13.10 5.32
CA THR A 2 -23.67 -12.49 4.04
C THR A 2 -22.93 -11.16 3.93
N SER A 3 -22.13 -10.97 2.89
CA SER A 3 -21.41 -9.71 2.70
C SER A 3 -22.41 -8.58 2.52
N PHE A 4 -22.19 -7.41 3.15
CA PHE A 4 -23.01 -6.22 2.90
C PHE A 4 -22.88 -5.71 1.45
N LEU A 5 -21.93 -6.26 0.68
CA LEU A 5 -21.77 -6.03 -0.76
C LEU A 5 -22.66 -6.93 -1.62
N THR A 6 -23.42 -7.86 -1.03
CA THR A 6 -24.29 -8.77 -1.79
C THR A 6 -25.44 -7.98 -2.41
N ALA A 7 -25.74 -8.25 -3.69
CA ALA A 7 -26.78 -7.55 -4.43
C ALA A 7 -28.18 -7.67 -3.78
N SER A 8 -28.42 -8.75 -3.03
CA SER A 8 -29.67 -9.04 -2.31
C SER A 8 -29.95 -8.13 -1.11
N VAL A 9 -28.97 -7.36 -0.63
CA VAL A 9 -29.16 -6.39 0.46
C VAL A 9 -29.73 -5.09 -0.11
N PRO A 10 -30.81 -4.48 0.45
CA PRO A 10 -31.34 -3.22 -0.06
C PRO A 10 -30.30 -2.08 -0.03
N ALA A 11 -30.34 -1.17 -1.01
CA ALA A 11 -29.39 -0.07 -1.11
C ALA A 11 -29.33 0.81 0.15
N ALA A 12 -30.48 1.09 0.77
CA ALA A 12 -30.58 1.84 2.02
C ALA A 12 -29.86 1.13 3.19
N ALA A 13 -30.00 -0.19 3.30
CA ALA A 13 -29.32 -0.99 4.32
C ALA A 13 -27.79 -1.03 4.10
N ARG A 14 -27.34 -1.03 2.83
CA ARG A 14 -25.91 -0.88 2.50
C ARG A 14 -25.38 0.51 2.86
N GLN A 15 -26.18 1.55 2.63
CA GLN A 15 -25.82 2.93 2.95
C GLN A 15 -25.63 3.17 4.45
N ALA A 16 -26.47 2.54 5.28
CA ALA A 16 -26.39 2.62 6.74
C ALA A 16 -25.09 2.05 7.32
N VAL A 17 -24.51 1.01 6.69
CA VAL A 17 -23.29 0.37 7.19
C VAL A 17 -22.01 0.96 6.64
N TYR A 18 -22.08 1.78 5.57
CA TYR A 18 -20.89 2.34 4.96
C TYR A 18 -20.10 3.18 5.94
N TYR A 19 -20.73 4.05 6.73
CA TYR A 19 -20.04 4.85 7.75
C TYR A 19 -19.23 3.99 8.74
N HIS A 20 -19.81 2.91 9.25
CA HIS A 20 -19.11 2.01 10.18
C HIS A 20 -17.93 1.28 9.51
N TRP A 21 -18.11 0.81 8.27
CA TRP A 21 -17.03 0.20 7.49
C TRP A 21 -15.86 1.18 7.30
N PHE A 22 -16.21 2.41 6.95
CA PHE A 22 -15.33 3.54 6.75
C PHE A 22 -14.59 3.95 8.04
N SER A 23 -15.29 4.02 9.18
CA SER A 23 -14.69 4.24 10.50
C SER A 23 -13.69 3.12 10.86
N THR A 24 -13.99 1.88 10.49
CA THR A 24 -13.06 0.75 10.69
C THR A 24 -11.82 0.85 9.80
N TYR A 25 -11.96 1.41 8.58
CA TYR A 25 -10.83 1.63 7.66
C TYR A 25 -9.77 2.56 8.25
N LYS A 26 -10.13 3.49 9.14
CA LYS A 26 -9.19 4.32 9.92
C LYS A 26 -8.12 3.47 10.62
N ASN A 27 -8.53 2.37 11.23
CA ASN A 27 -7.62 1.49 11.97
C ASN A 27 -6.67 0.75 11.02
N VAL A 28 -7.14 0.40 9.82
CA VAL A 28 -6.30 -0.20 8.77
C VAL A 28 -5.23 0.78 8.30
N VAL A 29 -5.59 2.06 8.13
CA VAL A 29 -4.61 3.10 7.76
C VAL A 29 -3.54 3.26 8.84
N TYR A 30 -3.91 3.32 10.11
CA TYR A 30 -2.93 3.42 11.21
C TYR A 30 -2.00 2.20 11.28
N LEU A 31 -2.49 1.00 11.01
CA LEU A 31 -1.65 -0.21 10.95
C LEU A 31 -0.73 -0.21 9.72
N SER A 32 -1.14 0.40 8.61
CA SER A 32 -0.33 0.45 7.39
C SER A 32 0.82 1.46 7.46
N ALA A 33 0.68 2.55 8.24
CA ALA A 33 1.67 3.63 8.29
C ALA A 33 3.06 3.17 8.78
N PRO A 34 3.19 2.36 9.86
CA PRO A 34 4.48 1.78 10.24
C PRO A 34 5.11 0.95 9.13
N CYS A 35 4.34 0.15 8.39
CA CYS A 35 4.86 -0.67 7.29
C CYS A 35 5.51 0.17 6.19
N HIS A 36 4.90 1.31 5.84
CA HIS A 36 5.46 2.24 4.85
C HIS A 36 6.75 2.89 5.35
N ILE A 37 6.75 3.36 6.61
CA ILE A 37 7.94 3.97 7.23
C ILE A 37 9.09 2.96 7.27
N THR A 38 8.84 1.73 7.72
CA THR A 38 9.84 0.66 7.73
C THR A 38 10.37 0.36 6.32
N THR A 39 9.50 0.28 5.32
CA THR A 39 9.92 0.03 3.93
C THR A 39 10.84 1.13 3.40
N ILE A 40 10.52 2.40 3.68
CA ILE A 40 11.35 3.55 3.31
C ILE A 40 12.70 3.48 4.03
N ILE A 41 12.72 3.28 5.34
CA ILE A 41 13.95 3.22 6.14
C ILE A 41 14.85 2.08 5.65
N LEU A 42 14.31 0.87 5.44
CA LEU A 42 15.09 -0.26 4.96
C LEU A 42 15.63 -0.04 3.54
N SER A 43 14.86 0.59 2.68
CA SER A 43 15.32 0.94 1.32
C SER A 43 16.44 1.99 1.37
N LEU A 44 16.33 2.99 2.25
CA LEU A 44 17.37 4.00 2.47
C LEU A 44 18.65 3.37 3.04
N ILE A 45 18.53 2.47 4.02
CA ILE A 45 19.68 1.72 4.54
C ILE A 45 20.38 0.99 3.40
N ASN A 46 19.65 0.23 2.58
CA ASN A 46 20.22 -0.51 1.45
C ASN A 46 20.87 0.39 0.38
N LEU A 47 20.36 1.61 0.19
CA LEU A 47 20.94 2.61 -0.70
C LEU A 47 22.23 3.23 -0.14
N LEU A 48 22.23 3.58 1.15
CA LEU A 48 23.30 4.37 1.77
C LEU A 48 24.45 3.53 2.32
N SER A 49 24.18 2.30 2.78
CA SER A 49 25.20 1.43 3.37
C SER A 49 26.07 0.73 2.31
N GLY A 50 25.62 0.67 1.06
CA GLY A 50 26.23 -0.18 0.02
C GLY A 50 26.15 -1.67 0.33
N SER A 51 25.39 -2.10 1.36
CA SER A 51 25.28 -3.51 1.76
C SER A 51 24.44 -4.33 0.78
N SER A 52 23.66 -3.65 -0.07
CA SER A 52 22.84 -4.31 -1.07
C SER A 52 23.61 -4.51 -2.37
N ASN A 53 23.54 -5.72 -2.89
CA ASN A 53 24.08 -6.06 -4.21
C ASN A 53 23.08 -5.81 -5.34
N ALA A 54 21.86 -5.39 -5.01
CA ALA A 54 20.82 -5.10 -5.99
C ALA A 54 21.01 -3.71 -6.64
N PRO A 55 20.48 -3.50 -7.86
CA PRO A 55 20.52 -2.18 -8.49
C PRO A 55 19.84 -1.11 -7.62
N SER A 56 20.56 -0.02 -7.34
CA SER A 56 20.07 1.10 -6.50
C SER A 56 18.75 1.71 -6.99
N ILE A 57 18.50 1.67 -8.30
CA ILE A 57 17.25 2.16 -8.89
C ILE A 57 16.01 1.44 -8.34
N LEU A 58 16.11 0.15 -7.97
CA LEU A 58 14.99 -0.60 -7.44
C LEU A 58 14.60 -0.14 -6.02
N TRP A 59 15.60 0.15 -5.18
CA TRP A 59 15.38 0.73 -3.85
C TRP A 59 14.81 2.14 -3.95
N LEU A 60 15.32 2.95 -4.89
CA LEU A 60 14.82 4.31 -5.13
C LEU A 60 13.36 4.31 -5.61
N LEU A 61 13.03 3.47 -6.59
CA LEU A 61 11.65 3.31 -7.05
C LEU A 61 10.74 2.75 -5.96
N GLY A 62 11.23 1.81 -5.14
CA GLY A 62 10.53 1.31 -3.97
C GLY A 62 10.13 2.42 -2.99
N ILE A 63 11.04 3.35 -2.68
CA ILE A 63 10.75 4.54 -1.88
C ILE A 63 9.70 5.42 -2.57
N LEU A 64 9.91 5.75 -3.85
CA LEU A 64 9.02 6.64 -4.59
C LEU A 64 7.58 6.10 -4.64
N PHE A 65 7.40 4.81 -4.91
CA PHE A 65 6.08 4.18 -4.90
C PHE A 65 5.50 4.07 -3.48
N THR A 66 6.32 3.82 -2.47
CA THR A 66 5.86 3.82 -1.06
C THR A 66 5.38 5.21 -0.61
N VAL A 67 6.04 6.28 -1.06
CA VAL A 67 5.57 7.66 -0.83
C VAL A 67 4.29 7.94 -1.63
N GLY A 68 4.23 7.48 -2.89
CA GLY A 68 3.03 7.59 -3.73
C GLY A 68 1.79 6.89 -3.12
N HIS A 69 2.00 5.87 -2.28
CA HIS A 69 0.94 5.20 -1.52
C HIS A 69 0.25 6.16 -0.52
N GLY A 70 0.89 7.27 -0.17
CA GLY A 70 0.34 8.28 0.73
C GLY A 70 -0.88 9.03 0.18
N TYR A 71 -1.14 9.02 -1.14
CA TYR A 71 -2.30 9.71 -1.72
C TYR A 71 -3.66 9.20 -1.17
N PRO A 72 -3.93 7.89 -1.13
CA PRO A 72 -5.11 7.36 -0.45
C PRO A 72 -5.06 7.45 1.07
N VAL A 73 -3.88 7.63 1.69
CA VAL A 73 -3.83 8.06 3.09
C VAL A 73 -4.43 9.46 3.21
N ARG A 74 -4.17 10.38 2.28
CA ARG A 74 -4.85 11.71 2.25
C ARG A 74 -6.37 11.58 2.14
N LEU A 75 -6.88 10.74 1.24
CA LEU A 75 -8.33 10.47 1.14
C LEU A 75 -8.86 9.75 2.40
N GLY A 76 -8.05 8.88 3.00
CA GLY A 76 -8.31 8.27 4.29
C GLY A 76 -8.36 9.30 5.42
N LEU A 77 -7.53 10.34 5.40
CA LEU A 77 -7.52 11.47 6.36
C LEU A 77 -8.77 12.35 6.20
N GLU A 78 -9.20 12.63 4.98
CA GLU A 78 -10.52 13.25 4.72
C GLU A 78 -11.63 12.41 5.35
N HIS A 79 -11.50 11.08 5.25
CA HIS A 79 -12.41 10.13 5.87
C HIS A 79 -12.30 10.05 7.40
N LEU A 80 -11.10 10.23 7.99
CA LEU A 80 -10.92 10.31 9.45
C LEU A 80 -11.65 11.49 10.07
N ASN A 81 -11.87 12.53 9.26
CA ASN A 81 -12.58 13.75 9.62
C ASN A 81 -14.08 13.68 9.24
N LEU A 82 -14.53 12.63 8.54
CA LEU A 82 -15.94 12.44 8.22
C LEU A 82 -16.70 11.99 9.47
N THR A 83 -17.60 12.83 9.95
CA THR A 83 -18.49 12.50 11.08
C THR A 83 -19.73 11.76 10.60
N GLU A 84 -20.37 11.02 11.50
CA GLU A 84 -21.64 10.33 11.21
C GLU A 84 -22.73 11.32 10.80
N GLU A 85 -22.79 12.48 11.46
CA GLU A 85 -23.71 13.56 11.11
C GLU A 85 -23.45 14.09 9.68
N ALA A 86 -22.19 14.30 9.30
CA ALA A 86 -21.82 14.74 7.96
C ALA A 86 -22.13 13.67 6.89
N TRP A 87 -22.08 12.39 7.25
CA TRP A 87 -22.50 11.29 6.38
C TRP A 87 -24.02 11.26 6.19
N ASN A 88 -24.78 11.39 7.27
CA ASN A 88 -26.25 11.36 7.25
C ASN A 88 -26.85 12.57 6.53
N LYS A 89 -26.11 13.68 6.41
CA LYS A 89 -26.49 14.85 5.60
C LYS A 89 -26.33 14.64 4.09
N LYS A 90 -25.59 13.62 3.65
CA LYS A 90 -25.39 13.35 2.21
C LYS A 90 -26.64 12.72 1.61
N SER A 91 -27.00 13.16 0.40
CA SER A 91 -27.99 12.42 -0.39
C SER A 91 -27.45 11.03 -0.76
N THR A 92 -28.34 10.12 -1.15
CA THR A 92 -27.92 8.78 -1.62
C THR A 92 -26.96 8.87 -2.82
N GLU A 93 -27.17 9.82 -3.72
CA GLU A 93 -26.32 10.03 -4.89
C GLU A 93 -24.93 10.56 -4.50
N GLU A 94 -24.86 11.51 -3.57
CA GLU A 94 -23.60 12.04 -3.05
C GLU A 94 -22.81 10.97 -2.29
N GLY A 95 -23.47 10.16 -1.46
CA GLY A 95 -22.87 9.04 -0.75
C GLY A 95 -22.30 7.99 -1.71
N TYR A 96 -23.05 7.68 -2.78
CA TYR A 96 -22.58 6.77 -3.82
C TYR A 96 -21.38 7.32 -4.59
N ALA A 97 -21.42 8.58 -5.02
CA ALA A 97 -20.32 9.24 -5.73
C ALA A 97 -19.04 9.27 -4.88
N PHE A 98 -19.16 9.56 -3.58
CA PHE A 98 -18.05 9.51 -2.64
C PHE A 98 -17.45 8.11 -2.52
N LEU A 99 -18.28 7.08 -2.29
CA LEU A 99 -17.82 5.70 -2.19
C LEU A 99 -17.14 5.24 -3.47
N LYS A 100 -17.71 5.55 -4.63
CA LYS A 100 -17.13 5.23 -5.94
C LYS A 100 -15.77 5.90 -6.11
N SER A 101 -15.65 7.18 -5.78
CA SER A 101 -14.38 7.91 -5.81
C SER A 101 -13.32 7.25 -4.94
N PHE A 102 -13.68 6.85 -3.72
CA PHE A 102 -12.79 6.14 -2.81
C PHE A 102 -12.32 4.80 -3.39
N VAL A 103 -13.24 3.98 -3.92
CA VAL A 103 -12.92 2.68 -4.52
C VAL A 103 -12.04 2.85 -5.76
N ASP A 104 -12.37 3.80 -6.64
CA ASP A 104 -11.62 4.07 -7.86
C ASP A 104 -10.20 4.56 -7.55
N ALA A 105 -10.05 5.45 -6.56
CA ALA A 105 -8.74 5.94 -6.12
C ALA A 105 -7.88 4.80 -5.56
N ASN A 106 -8.44 3.93 -4.72
CA ASN A 106 -7.73 2.75 -4.20
C ASN A 106 -7.39 1.75 -5.31
N GLY A 107 -8.29 1.54 -6.28
CA GLY A 107 -8.03 0.67 -7.43
C GLY A 107 -6.95 1.20 -8.37
N ARG A 108 -6.82 2.53 -8.52
CA ARG A 108 -5.71 3.16 -9.26
C ARG A 108 -4.41 3.06 -8.48
N ARG A 109 -4.43 3.34 -7.17
CA ARG A 109 -3.27 3.18 -6.27
C ARG A 109 -2.71 1.76 -6.35
N LEU A 110 -3.57 0.74 -6.19
CA LEU A 110 -3.14 -0.65 -6.21
C LEU A 110 -2.39 -1.00 -7.50
N ARG A 111 -2.90 -0.55 -8.65
CA ARG A 111 -2.35 -0.90 -9.97
C ARG A 111 -1.15 -0.05 -10.39
N LEU A 112 -1.16 1.24 -10.08
CA LEU A 112 -0.17 2.20 -10.59
C LEU A 112 0.95 2.51 -9.59
N VAL A 113 0.73 2.20 -8.31
CA VAL A 113 1.65 2.54 -7.23
C VAL A 113 2.07 1.28 -6.48
N ASP A 114 1.13 0.57 -5.87
CA ASP A 114 1.47 -0.55 -4.99
C ASP A 114 2.09 -1.71 -5.74
N LEU A 115 1.48 -2.14 -6.84
CA LEU A 115 1.97 -3.27 -7.62
C LEU A 115 3.37 -3.00 -8.19
N PRO A 116 3.64 -1.86 -8.87
CA PRO A 116 4.99 -1.52 -9.30
C PRO A 116 5.99 -1.38 -8.14
N GLY A 117 5.59 -0.73 -7.05
CA GLY A 117 6.43 -0.59 -5.86
C GLY A 117 6.80 -1.93 -5.23
N TRP A 118 5.82 -2.81 -5.08
CA TRP A 118 6.01 -4.17 -4.60
C TRP A 118 6.96 -4.96 -5.50
N LEU A 119 6.78 -4.89 -6.82
CA LEU A 119 7.68 -5.53 -7.79
C LEU A 119 9.11 -4.99 -7.68
N CYS A 120 9.30 -3.69 -7.42
CA CYS A 120 10.63 -3.10 -7.21
C CYS A 120 11.30 -3.68 -5.96
N ILE A 121 10.59 -3.75 -4.83
CA ILE A 121 11.13 -4.29 -3.57
C ILE A 121 11.44 -5.79 -3.70
N VAL A 122 10.51 -6.58 -4.26
CA VAL A 122 10.73 -8.02 -4.49
C VAL A 122 11.91 -8.24 -5.43
N GLY A 123 11.97 -7.51 -6.54
CA GLY A 123 13.07 -7.58 -7.49
C GLY A 123 14.41 -7.25 -6.84
N ALA A 124 14.45 -6.21 -6.00
CA ALA A 124 15.66 -5.81 -5.28
C ALA A 124 16.15 -6.92 -4.33
N VAL A 125 15.23 -7.51 -3.54
CA VAL A 125 15.57 -8.59 -2.62
C VAL A 125 16.08 -9.83 -3.36
N VAL A 126 15.36 -10.27 -4.40
CA VAL A 126 15.72 -11.48 -5.16
C VAL A 126 17.06 -11.33 -5.89
N LEU A 127 17.27 -10.20 -6.57
CA LEU A 127 18.53 -9.95 -7.28
C LEU A 127 19.70 -9.78 -6.31
N GLY A 128 19.48 -9.07 -5.20
CA GLY A 128 20.49 -8.90 -4.16
C GLY A 128 20.96 -10.24 -3.58
N ALA A 129 20.02 -11.14 -3.25
CA ALA A 129 20.32 -12.47 -2.73
C ALA A 129 21.06 -13.34 -3.76
N ARG A 130 20.60 -13.35 -5.02
CA ARG A 130 21.24 -14.11 -6.11
C ARG A 130 22.68 -13.68 -6.34
N LEU A 131 22.94 -12.37 -6.38
CA LEU A 131 24.28 -11.82 -6.60
C LEU A 131 25.22 -12.08 -5.42
N GLN A 132 24.70 -12.08 -4.19
CA GLN A 132 25.47 -12.45 -3.01
C GLN A 132 25.89 -13.92 -3.02
N TRP A 133 24.97 -14.82 -3.39
CA TRP A 133 25.24 -16.25 -3.51
C TRP A 133 26.29 -16.54 -4.60
N GLY A 134 26.17 -15.90 -5.76
CA GLY A 134 27.15 -16.02 -6.85
C GLY A 134 28.57 -15.63 -6.42
N ARG A 135 28.72 -14.52 -5.68
CA ARG A 135 30.03 -14.09 -5.14
C ARG A 135 30.61 -15.13 -4.18
N LYS A 136 29.83 -15.61 -3.21
CA LYS A 136 30.29 -16.62 -2.25
C LYS A 136 30.78 -17.90 -2.92
N MET A 137 30.12 -18.36 -3.98
CA MET A 137 30.57 -19.55 -4.71
C MET A 137 31.91 -19.32 -5.44
N VAL A 138 32.09 -18.15 -6.06
CA VAL A 138 33.36 -17.81 -6.73
C VAL A 138 34.51 -17.73 -5.71
N ASP A 139 34.28 -17.10 -4.56
CA ASP A 139 35.28 -16.98 -3.51
C ASP A 139 35.68 -18.35 -2.94
N MET A 140 34.71 -19.25 -2.73
CA MET A 140 34.96 -20.62 -2.26
C MET A 140 35.82 -21.42 -3.26
N HIS A 141 35.55 -21.30 -4.57
CA HIS A 141 36.37 -21.94 -5.60
C HIS A 141 37.81 -21.43 -5.64
N ARG A 142 38.06 -20.14 -5.33
CA ARG A 142 39.42 -19.59 -5.26
C ARG A 142 40.22 -20.08 -4.07
N VAL A 143 39.56 -20.42 -2.96
CA VAL A 143 40.23 -20.94 -1.75
C VAL A 143 40.61 -22.43 -1.90
N CYS A 144 39.92 -23.16 -2.77
CA CYS A 144 40.17 -24.59 -3.00
C CYS A 144 41.17 -24.90 -4.13
N MET A 145 41.76 -23.88 -4.77
CA MET A 145 42.84 -24.01 -5.77
C MET A 145 44.15 -23.48 -5.20
#